data_AF-A0ABD6X0U9-F1
#
_entry.id   AF-A0ABD6X0U9-F1
#
_cell.length_a   1.000
_cell.length_b   1.000
_cell.length_c   1.000
_cell.angle_alpha   90.00
_cell.angle_beta   90.00
_cell.angle_gamma   90.00
#
_symmetry.space_group_name_H-M   'P 1'
#
loop_
_entity.id
_entity.type
_entity.pdbx_description
1 polymer ?
#
loop_
_entity_poly.entity_id
_entity_poly.type
_entity_poly.pdbx_seq_one_letter_code
_entity_poly.pdbx_strand_id
1 'polypeptide(L)'
;MEESVSEFLTIRLSSQSTSPVQWLVWSPTEREVIASGQLPDSSHLGDLTEYAAQRPVYVVVPTSEMLLTQVTIPAGSSRQLSAVLPYLLEEELAQDVESLHVQLLKRDNDIASVAVVEHSKMAYWLEQLKQHHIEVRKLLPDSLCLPLFNDGYSAAQLEQQWLIRQSETLGINVEISWLDAWLSAQKAPIVLAADEQDESEENSAAEVEAIAITETVAAQEEDLSQVIIHYYTPAPKVQLGRWRAETPELVMQLLAQGAESSKLNLLSGVYKPQAAWRKHLLPWRKVAIAAGLVLTALVAEHVIAVNQMENQAQAYRTESERIFRQVLPQFKRIPSQSYLRNQMKRAVASMGGEQQQGLLTWLLELQPMLKQVPQMQFTNFKYDQKRGELRIQANSTDFQHFEKLRTLLAKDFTVEQGQLSKEDGRVNGAFVLRRHG
;
A
#
# COMPACT_ATOMS: atom_id res chain seq x y z
N MET A 1 9.64 17.82 5.38
CA MET A 1 8.21 17.48 5.49
C MET A 1 7.49 18.79 5.36
N GLU A 2 7.18 19.19 4.12
CA GLU A 2 6.34 20.35 3.86
C GLU A 2 4.90 19.87 4.05
N GLU A 3 4.26 20.33 5.12
CA GLU A 3 2.82 20.18 5.32
C GLU A 3 2.13 20.82 4.12
N SER A 4 1.38 20.01 3.38
CA SER A 4 0.66 20.41 2.18
C SER A 4 -0.38 21.48 2.54
N VAL A 5 -0.06 22.73 2.24
CA VAL A 5 -1.01 23.84 2.17
C VAL A 5 -2.06 23.45 1.13
N SER A 6 -3.21 22.94 1.56
CA SER A 6 -4.24 22.40 0.65
C SER A 6 -5.26 23.46 0.28
N GLU A 7 -4.80 24.58 -0.26
CA GLU A 7 -5.66 25.56 -0.93
C GLU A 7 -6.28 24.94 -2.18
N PHE A 8 -7.50 25.34 -2.54
CA PHE A 8 -8.12 24.89 -3.78
C PHE A 8 -8.88 26.02 -4.49
N LEU A 9 -9.03 25.87 -5.80
CA LEU A 9 -9.77 26.80 -6.65
C LEU A 9 -11.13 26.19 -6.99
N THR A 10 -12.21 26.89 -6.65
CA THR A 10 -13.58 26.55 -7.07
C THR A 10 -14.00 27.44 -8.22
N ILE A 11 -14.49 26.84 -9.30
CA ILE A 11 -15.01 27.55 -10.47
C ILE A 11 -16.46 27.12 -10.70
N ARG A 12 -17.39 28.07 -10.73
CA ARG A 12 -18.77 27.84 -11.11
C ARG A 12 -18.93 28.08 -12.60
N LEU A 13 -19.17 27.02 -13.38
CA LEU A 13 -19.48 27.12 -14.80
C LEU A 13 -20.99 27.22 -15.04
N SER A 14 -21.34 27.86 -16.15
CA SER A 14 -22.69 27.90 -16.72
C SER A 14 -22.78 26.98 -17.94
N SER A 15 -23.99 26.70 -18.40
CA SER A 15 -24.21 26.06 -19.71
C SER A 15 -24.29 27.05 -20.87
N GLN A 16 -24.37 28.35 -20.57
CA GLN A 16 -24.42 29.42 -21.55
C GLN A 16 -23.05 30.09 -21.62
N SER A 17 -22.52 30.24 -22.83
CA SER A 17 -21.19 30.81 -23.05
C SER A 17 -21.08 32.28 -22.67
N THR A 18 -22.20 33.01 -22.65
CA THR A 18 -22.26 34.45 -22.33
C THR A 18 -22.50 34.73 -20.85
N SER A 19 -22.73 33.69 -20.05
CA SER A 19 -22.95 33.87 -18.62
C SER A 19 -21.63 34.08 -17.90
N PRO A 20 -21.63 34.91 -16.86
CA PRO A 20 -20.43 35.16 -16.09
C PRO A 20 -19.98 33.91 -15.34
N VAL A 21 -18.67 33.75 -15.23
CA VAL A 21 -18.05 32.62 -14.51
C VAL A 21 -17.55 33.12 -13.16
N GLN A 22 -18.13 32.62 -12.08
CA GLN A 22 -17.72 32.97 -10.72
C GLN A 22 -16.64 32.01 -10.24
N TRP A 23 -15.63 32.53 -9.53
CA TRP A 23 -14.55 31.72 -9.02
C TRP A 23 -14.12 32.19 -7.63
N LEU A 24 -13.60 31.26 -6.83
CA LEU A 24 -13.14 31.51 -5.48
C LEU A 24 -11.99 30.57 -5.11
N VAL A 25 -10.98 31.10 -4.44
CA VAL A 25 -9.88 30.36 -3.83
C VAL A 25 -10.13 30.30 -2.33
N TRP A 26 -10.20 29.09 -1.80
CA TRP A 26 -10.44 28.82 -0.39
C TRP A 26 -9.22 28.17 0.26
N SER A 27 -8.89 28.62 1.47
CA SER A 27 -7.90 28.01 2.37
C SER A 27 -8.62 27.25 3.48
N PRO A 28 -8.66 25.91 3.46
CA PRO A 28 -9.26 25.12 4.54
C PRO A 28 -8.53 25.29 5.87
N THR A 29 -7.23 25.54 5.81
CA THR A 29 -6.35 25.69 6.98
C THR A 29 -6.64 26.99 7.72
N GLU A 30 -6.75 28.10 7.00
CA GLU A 30 -7.01 29.42 7.57
C GLU A 30 -8.52 29.73 7.67
N ARG A 31 -9.35 28.93 6.99
CA ARG A 31 -10.81 29.12 6.87
C ARG A 31 -11.16 30.51 6.31
N GLU A 32 -10.43 30.94 5.29
CA GLU A 32 -10.62 32.23 4.67
C GLU A 32 -10.60 32.17 3.13
N VAL A 33 -11.18 33.21 2.54
CA VAL A 33 -11.17 33.44 1.10
C VAL A 33 -9.88 34.17 0.74
N ILE A 34 -8.97 33.49 0.05
CA ILE A 34 -7.70 34.08 -0.40
C ILE A 34 -7.94 35.04 -1.57
N ALA A 35 -8.78 34.63 -2.52
CA ALA A 35 -9.12 35.40 -3.70
C ALA A 35 -10.50 34.99 -4.20
N SER A 36 -11.25 35.93 -4.76
CA SER A 36 -12.54 35.66 -5.40
C SER A 36 -12.77 36.64 -6.53
N GLY A 37 -13.53 36.24 -7.54
CA GLY A 37 -13.86 37.13 -8.64
C GLY A 37 -14.95 36.58 -9.54
N GLN A 38 -15.27 37.38 -10.54
CA GLN A 38 -16.23 37.05 -11.59
C GLN A 38 -15.61 37.41 -12.92
N LEU A 39 -15.58 36.44 -13.84
CA LEU A 39 -15.20 36.62 -15.22
C LEU A 39 -16.47 36.94 -16.04
N PRO A 40 -16.36 37.74 -17.12
CA PRO A 40 -17.51 38.09 -17.94
C PRO A 40 -18.10 36.89 -18.68
N ASP A 41 -17.24 35.95 -19.12
CA ASP A 41 -17.65 34.76 -19.85
C ASP A 41 -16.60 33.63 -19.74
N SER A 42 -16.89 32.48 -20.35
CA SER A 42 -16.01 31.31 -20.34
C SER A 42 -14.73 31.45 -21.19
N SER A 43 -14.65 32.45 -22.07
CA SER A 43 -13.44 32.68 -22.90
C SER A 43 -12.27 33.26 -22.10
N HIS A 44 -12.58 33.89 -20.96
CA HIS A 44 -11.61 34.46 -20.02
C HIS A 44 -11.10 33.45 -18.98
N LEU A 45 -11.42 32.16 -19.09
CA LEU A 45 -10.94 31.12 -18.18
C LEU A 45 -9.39 31.01 -18.12
N GLY A 46 -8.69 31.51 -19.14
CA GLY A 46 -7.22 31.60 -19.14
C GLY A 46 -6.63 32.47 -18.02
N ASP A 47 -7.39 33.45 -17.52
CA ASP A 47 -6.97 34.30 -16.40
C ASP A 47 -6.87 33.50 -15.09
N LEU A 48 -7.51 32.30 -15.04
CA LEU A 48 -7.47 31.40 -13.89
C LEU A 48 -6.35 30.37 -13.96
N THR A 49 -5.58 30.30 -15.05
CA THR A 49 -4.52 29.30 -15.22
C THR A 49 -3.43 29.44 -14.14
N GLU A 50 -3.09 30.67 -13.73
CA GLU A 50 -2.12 30.90 -12.64
C GLU A 50 -2.65 30.37 -11.29
N TYR A 51 -3.92 30.64 -10.97
CA TYR A 51 -4.56 30.13 -9.76
C TYR A 51 -4.72 28.60 -9.77
N ALA A 52 -4.90 28.00 -10.96
CA ALA A 52 -5.06 26.57 -11.14
C ALA A 52 -3.73 25.78 -11.14
N ALA A 53 -2.60 26.41 -11.46
CA ALA A 53 -1.32 25.71 -11.68
C ALA A 53 -0.79 24.98 -10.43
N GLN A 54 -1.09 25.49 -9.24
CA GLN A 54 -0.60 24.92 -7.96
C GLN A 54 -1.71 24.42 -7.04
N ARG A 55 -2.98 24.47 -7.48
CA ARG A 55 -4.14 24.17 -6.65
C ARG A 55 -5.05 23.16 -7.34
N PRO A 56 -5.58 22.15 -6.62
CA PRO A 56 -6.66 21.34 -7.17
C PRO A 56 -7.86 22.22 -7.55
N VAL A 57 -8.44 21.95 -8.72
CA VAL A 57 -9.61 22.68 -9.22
C VAL A 57 -10.88 21.87 -9.01
N TYR A 58 -11.85 22.47 -8.32
CA TYR A 58 -13.20 21.96 -8.17
C TYR A 58 -14.14 22.77 -9.03
N VAL A 59 -14.89 22.07 -9.87
CA VAL A 59 -15.84 22.69 -10.78
C VAL A 59 -17.23 22.44 -10.23
N VAL A 60 -17.98 23.52 -10.10
CA VAL A 60 -19.36 23.50 -9.69
C VAL A 60 -20.20 23.86 -10.91
N VAL A 61 -21.24 23.07 -11.20
CA VAL A 61 -22.10 23.23 -12.37
C VAL A 61 -23.56 23.42 -11.94
N PRO A 62 -24.39 24.05 -12.77
CA PRO A 62 -25.76 24.39 -12.40
C PRO A 62 -26.60 23.12 -12.29
N THR A 63 -27.29 22.95 -11.16
CA THR A 63 -28.22 21.83 -10.97
C THR A 63 -29.40 21.92 -11.94
N SER A 64 -29.71 23.10 -12.50
CA SER A 64 -30.75 23.27 -13.53
C SER A 64 -30.49 22.49 -14.82
N GLU A 65 -29.25 22.07 -15.05
CA GLU A 65 -28.81 21.38 -16.28
C GLU A 65 -28.72 19.86 -16.08
N MET A 66 -29.24 19.36 -14.97
CA MET A 66 -29.22 17.94 -14.63
C MET A 66 -30.47 17.55 -13.83
N LEU A 67 -30.79 16.26 -13.86
CA LEU A 67 -31.82 15.68 -13.02
C LEU A 67 -31.15 14.94 -11.85
N LEU A 68 -31.50 15.34 -10.63
CA LEU A 68 -31.16 14.61 -9.41
C LEU A 68 -32.39 13.84 -8.96
N THR A 69 -32.34 12.51 -9.03
CA THR A 69 -33.48 11.63 -8.73
C THR A 69 -33.06 10.37 -7.98
N GLN A 70 -34.05 9.61 -7.51
CA GLN A 70 -33.88 8.35 -6.80
C GLN A 70 -34.66 7.25 -7.50
N VAL A 71 -34.02 6.10 -7.68
CA VAL A 71 -34.65 4.91 -8.30
C VAL A 71 -34.49 3.69 -7.42
N THR A 72 -35.51 2.83 -7.46
CA THR A 72 -35.49 1.55 -6.77
C THR A 72 -34.73 0.50 -7.59
N ILE A 73 -33.77 -0.16 -6.97
CA ILE A 73 -32.91 -1.18 -7.58
C ILE A 73 -33.65 -2.53 -7.51
N PRO A 74 -33.91 -3.19 -8.66
CA PRO A 74 -34.48 -4.52 -8.65
C PRO A 74 -33.55 -5.55 -8.00
N ALA A 75 -34.12 -6.56 -7.34
CA ALA A 75 -33.36 -7.65 -6.72
C ALA A 75 -32.43 -8.34 -7.75
N GLY A 76 -31.14 -8.46 -7.42
CA GLY A 76 -30.12 -9.13 -8.24
C GLY A 76 -29.26 -8.21 -9.12
N SER A 77 -29.64 -6.95 -9.36
CA SER A 77 -28.92 -6.02 -10.24
C SER A 77 -27.76 -5.26 -9.57
N SER A 78 -27.51 -5.52 -8.28
CA SER A 78 -26.55 -4.77 -7.44
C SER A 78 -25.11 -4.78 -7.98
N ARG A 79 -24.68 -5.86 -8.63
CA ARG A 79 -23.28 -6.02 -9.11
C ARG A 79 -22.98 -5.23 -10.40
N GLN A 80 -24.01 -4.90 -11.19
CA GLN A 80 -23.88 -4.18 -12.46
C GLN A 80 -24.74 -2.90 -12.47
N LEU A 81 -24.90 -2.28 -11.30
CA LEU A 81 -25.82 -1.18 -11.09
C LEU A 81 -25.59 -0.02 -12.08
N SER A 82 -24.35 0.41 -12.31
CA SER A 82 -24.05 1.50 -13.25
C SER A 82 -24.46 1.22 -14.69
N ALA A 83 -24.52 -0.05 -15.12
CA ALA A 83 -24.96 -0.43 -16.46
C ALA A 83 -26.49 -0.53 -16.57
N VAL A 84 -27.17 -0.80 -15.44
CA VAL A 84 -28.63 -0.99 -15.39
C VAL A 84 -29.36 0.34 -15.12
N LEU A 85 -28.73 1.28 -14.43
CA LEU A 85 -29.31 2.58 -14.08
C LEU A 85 -29.94 3.34 -15.26
N PRO A 86 -29.30 3.45 -16.44
CA PRO A 86 -29.91 4.10 -17.60
C PRO A 86 -31.28 3.50 -17.95
N TYR A 87 -31.38 2.18 -18.04
CA TYR A 87 -32.62 1.49 -18.39
C TYR A 87 -33.74 1.66 -17.35
N LEU A 88 -33.38 1.81 -16.06
CA LEU A 88 -34.36 2.06 -15.00
C LEU A 88 -34.97 3.47 -15.08
N LEU A 89 -34.28 4.41 -15.71
CA LEU A 89 -34.69 5.80 -15.83
C LEU A 89 -35.36 6.10 -17.18
N GLU A 90 -35.35 5.16 -18.12
CA GLU A 90 -35.77 5.39 -19.51
C GLU A 90 -37.21 5.93 -19.61
N GLU A 91 -38.13 5.48 -18.74
CA GLU A 91 -39.51 5.97 -18.71
C GLU A 91 -39.67 7.35 -18.03
N GLU A 92 -38.73 7.76 -17.18
CA GLU A 92 -38.77 9.05 -16.48
C GLU A 92 -38.05 10.17 -17.26
N LEU A 93 -37.30 9.82 -18.29
CA LEU A 93 -36.47 10.74 -19.05
C LEU A 93 -37.16 11.20 -20.33
N ALA A 94 -37.13 12.51 -20.57
CA ALA A 94 -37.70 13.13 -21.76
C ALA A 94 -36.77 13.03 -23.00
N GLN A 95 -35.63 12.36 -22.89
CA GLN A 95 -34.59 12.25 -23.92
C GLN A 95 -34.04 10.83 -23.97
N ASP A 96 -33.35 10.51 -25.07
CA ASP A 96 -32.68 9.21 -25.24
C ASP A 96 -31.58 9.00 -24.19
N VAL A 97 -31.62 7.87 -23.50
CA VAL A 97 -30.67 7.53 -22.44
C VAL A 97 -29.23 7.41 -22.93
N GLU A 98 -29.01 7.08 -24.22
CA GLU A 98 -27.67 7.02 -24.80
C GLU A 98 -27.00 8.40 -24.90
N SER A 99 -27.79 9.47 -24.90
CA SER A 99 -27.31 10.86 -24.89
C SER A 99 -26.99 11.38 -23.48
N LEU A 100 -27.29 10.58 -22.45
CA LEU A 100 -27.24 10.98 -21.05
C LEU A 100 -26.15 10.23 -20.29
N HIS A 101 -25.39 10.99 -19.52
CA HIS A 101 -24.46 10.49 -18.52
C HIS A 101 -25.19 10.28 -17.19
N VAL A 102 -25.38 9.02 -16.81
CA VAL A 102 -26.00 8.65 -15.53
C VAL A 102 -24.92 8.30 -14.51
N GLN A 103 -24.85 9.08 -13.43
CA GLN A 103 -23.90 8.89 -12.35
C GLN A 103 -24.58 8.49 -11.05
N LEU A 104 -24.11 7.40 -10.45
CA LEU A 104 -24.51 7.00 -9.09
C LEU A 104 -23.88 7.94 -8.06
N LEU A 105 -24.70 8.63 -7.28
CA LEU A 105 -24.26 9.52 -6.19
C LEU A 105 -24.14 8.75 -4.88
N LYS A 106 -25.19 8.03 -4.50
CA LYS A 106 -25.27 7.24 -3.26
C LYS A 106 -26.15 6.03 -3.51
N ARG A 107 -25.83 4.94 -2.83
CA ARG A 107 -26.69 3.76 -2.74
C ARG A 107 -27.05 3.53 -1.28
N ASP A 108 -28.34 3.43 -1.01
CA ASP A 108 -28.87 3.08 0.31
C ASP A 108 -29.86 1.93 0.16
N ASN A 109 -29.44 0.74 0.60
CA ASN A 109 -30.18 -0.52 0.41
C ASN A 109 -30.64 -0.71 -1.06
N ASP A 110 -31.95 -0.66 -1.28
CA ASP A 110 -32.60 -0.84 -2.58
C ASP A 110 -32.87 0.50 -3.29
N ILE A 111 -32.37 1.64 -2.78
CA ILE A 111 -32.54 2.96 -3.41
C ILE A 111 -31.18 3.45 -3.91
N ALA A 112 -31.12 3.81 -5.20
CA ALA A 112 -29.98 4.49 -5.80
C ALA A 112 -30.35 5.96 -6.05
N SER A 113 -29.57 6.88 -5.47
CA SER A 113 -29.60 8.29 -5.86
C SER A 113 -28.66 8.51 -7.04
N VAL A 114 -29.16 9.16 -8.08
CA VAL A 114 -28.46 9.34 -9.35
C VAL A 114 -28.52 10.78 -9.82
N ALA A 115 -27.46 11.21 -10.51
CA ALA A 115 -27.42 12.43 -11.29
C ALA A 115 -27.44 12.06 -12.77
N VAL A 116 -28.36 12.65 -13.53
CA VAL A 116 -28.48 12.47 -14.97
C VAL A 116 -28.18 13.79 -15.65
N VAL A 117 -27.20 13.81 -16.54
CA VAL A 117 -26.75 15.01 -17.24
C VAL A 117 -26.43 14.69 -18.68
N GLU A 118 -26.73 15.58 -19.62
CA GLU A 118 -26.41 15.36 -21.03
C GLU A 118 -24.90 15.24 -21.27
N HIS A 119 -24.52 14.29 -22.13
CA HIS A 119 -23.13 14.13 -22.57
C HIS A 119 -22.58 15.40 -23.24
N SER A 120 -23.43 16.15 -23.94
CA SER A 120 -23.13 17.44 -24.58
C SER A 120 -22.64 18.48 -23.56
N LYS A 121 -23.32 18.60 -22.41
CA LYS A 121 -23.03 19.55 -21.33
C LYS A 121 -21.76 19.19 -20.58
N MET A 122 -21.60 17.91 -20.24
CA MET A 122 -20.36 17.40 -19.64
C MET A 122 -19.15 17.65 -20.55
N ALA A 123 -19.28 17.38 -21.86
CA ALA A 123 -18.22 17.65 -22.83
C ALA A 123 -17.91 19.15 -22.90
N TYR A 124 -18.95 19.99 -22.99
CA TYR A 124 -18.80 21.45 -23.03
C TYR A 124 -18.01 21.98 -21.83
N TRP A 125 -18.42 21.68 -20.59
CA TRP A 125 -17.73 22.17 -19.39
C TRP A 125 -16.27 21.71 -19.30
N LEU A 126 -16.01 20.45 -19.63
CA LEU A 126 -14.66 19.89 -19.58
C LEU A 126 -13.76 20.44 -20.69
N GLU A 127 -14.32 20.68 -21.88
CA GLU A 127 -13.57 21.22 -23.01
C GLU A 127 -13.14 22.67 -22.77
N GLN A 128 -14.02 23.51 -22.21
CA GLN A 128 -13.69 24.89 -21.83
C GLN A 128 -12.46 24.95 -20.91
N LEU A 129 -12.41 24.09 -19.88
CA LEU A 129 -11.29 24.05 -18.95
C LEU A 129 -10.03 23.43 -19.58
N LYS A 130 -10.21 22.41 -20.42
CA LYS A 130 -9.10 21.74 -21.11
C LYS A 130 -8.38 22.66 -22.09
N GLN A 131 -9.10 23.57 -22.77
CA GLN A 131 -8.52 24.57 -23.68
C GLN A 131 -7.50 25.47 -22.96
N HIS A 132 -7.73 25.77 -21.69
CA HIS A 132 -6.84 26.57 -20.85
C HIS A 132 -5.90 25.73 -19.97
N HIS A 133 -5.75 24.43 -20.27
CA HIS A 133 -4.89 23.48 -19.54
C HIS A 133 -5.22 23.34 -18.05
N ILE A 134 -6.47 23.61 -17.67
CA ILE A 134 -6.95 23.49 -16.28
C ILE A 134 -7.37 22.04 -16.02
N GLU A 135 -6.72 21.37 -15.05
CA GLU A 135 -7.05 20.00 -14.68
C GLU A 135 -8.12 19.96 -13.58
N VAL A 136 -9.28 19.41 -13.93
CA VAL A 136 -10.42 19.29 -13.01
C VAL A 136 -10.26 18.06 -12.11
N ARG A 137 -10.34 18.27 -10.80
CA ARG A 137 -10.30 17.19 -9.81
C ARG A 137 -11.69 16.68 -9.42
N LYS A 138 -12.66 17.57 -9.27
CA LYS A 138 -14.06 17.25 -8.98
C LYS A 138 -14.98 18.09 -9.86
N LEU A 139 -16.09 17.51 -10.30
CA LEU A 139 -17.20 18.22 -10.92
C LEU A 139 -18.47 17.90 -10.13
N LEU A 140 -19.18 18.92 -9.66
CA LEU A 140 -20.22 18.81 -8.64
C LEU A 140 -21.44 19.67 -8.99
N PRO A 141 -22.68 19.23 -8.68
CA PRO A 141 -23.85 20.10 -8.73
C PRO A 141 -23.77 21.19 -7.66
N ASP A 142 -24.13 22.42 -8.02
CA ASP A 142 -24.11 23.59 -7.13
C ASP A 142 -25.00 23.46 -5.90
N SER A 143 -26.26 23.03 -6.06
CA SER A 143 -27.19 22.83 -4.95
C SER A 143 -26.65 21.85 -3.91
N LEU A 144 -25.97 20.78 -4.34
CA LEU A 144 -25.38 19.78 -3.45
C LEU A 144 -24.12 20.25 -2.71
N CYS A 145 -23.65 21.47 -2.99
CA CYS A 145 -22.57 22.11 -2.25
C CYS A 145 -23.06 23.04 -1.15
N LEU A 146 -24.36 23.30 -1.03
CA LEU A 146 -24.88 24.05 0.13
C LEU A 146 -24.78 23.22 1.42
N PRO A 147 -24.75 23.84 2.62
CA PRO A 147 -24.75 23.11 3.89
C PRO A 147 -25.94 22.14 4.03
N LEU A 148 -25.81 21.13 4.86
CA LEU A 148 -26.89 20.16 5.15
C LEU A 148 -27.46 20.42 6.54
N PHE A 149 -28.79 20.46 6.62
CA PHE A 149 -29.53 20.49 7.88
C PHE A 149 -30.38 19.22 8.01
N ASN A 150 -30.61 18.79 9.25
CA ASN A 150 -31.45 17.61 9.53
C ASN A 150 -32.94 17.99 9.64
N ASP A 151 -33.23 19.25 9.94
CA ASP A 151 -34.54 19.83 10.19
C ASP A 151 -35.09 20.63 9.00
N GLY A 152 -34.39 20.66 7.87
CA GLY A 152 -34.76 21.56 6.79
C GLY A 152 -33.93 21.48 5.51
N TYR A 153 -34.30 22.34 4.56
CA TYR A 153 -33.58 22.58 3.32
C TYR A 153 -32.61 23.74 3.48
N SER A 154 -31.52 23.73 2.72
CA SER A 154 -30.63 24.89 2.60
C SER A 154 -30.91 25.62 1.30
N ALA A 155 -30.98 26.94 1.34
CA ALA A 155 -31.24 27.78 0.20
C ALA A 155 -30.23 28.93 0.09
N ALA A 156 -29.78 29.22 -1.14
CA ALA A 156 -29.00 30.42 -1.42
C ALA A 156 -29.36 30.96 -2.80
N GLN A 157 -29.58 32.27 -2.89
CA GLN A 157 -29.83 32.93 -4.14
C GLN A 157 -28.51 33.25 -4.84
N LEU A 158 -28.35 32.80 -6.07
CA LEU A 158 -27.23 33.18 -6.92
C LEU A 158 -27.77 33.69 -8.25
N GLU A 159 -27.45 34.94 -8.58
CA GLU A 159 -28.00 35.62 -9.76
C GLU A 159 -29.54 35.67 -9.71
N GLN A 160 -30.23 35.12 -10.72
CA GLN A 160 -31.70 35.08 -10.79
C GLN A 160 -32.30 33.72 -10.36
N GLN A 161 -31.53 32.93 -9.63
CA GLN A 161 -31.86 31.55 -9.32
C GLN A 161 -31.66 31.24 -7.84
N TRP A 162 -32.53 30.38 -7.31
CA TRP A 162 -32.44 29.82 -5.97
C TRP A 162 -31.85 28.42 -6.06
N LEU A 163 -30.69 28.25 -5.43
CA LEU A 163 -30.09 26.94 -5.18
C LEU A 163 -30.73 26.38 -3.92
N ILE A 164 -31.31 25.19 -3.99
CA ILE A 164 -31.97 24.55 -2.84
C ILE A 164 -31.43 23.13 -2.68
N ARG A 165 -30.88 22.82 -1.51
CA ARG A 165 -30.43 21.48 -1.12
C ARG A 165 -31.47 20.84 -0.21
N GLN A 166 -32.01 19.71 -0.65
CA GLN A 166 -33.04 18.98 0.08
C GLN A 166 -32.47 17.84 0.92
N SER A 167 -31.40 17.20 0.44
CA SER A 167 -30.74 16.10 1.14
C SER A 167 -29.27 15.97 0.72
N GLU A 168 -28.61 14.89 1.16
CA GLU A 168 -27.22 14.62 0.76
C GLU A 168 -27.06 14.53 -0.77
N THR A 169 -28.06 13.98 -1.47
CA THR A 169 -28.03 13.70 -2.91
C THR A 169 -29.12 14.37 -3.73
N LEU A 170 -30.12 14.99 -3.09
CA LEU A 170 -31.19 15.74 -3.76
C LEU A 170 -31.02 17.24 -3.57
N GLY A 171 -31.21 17.95 -4.68
CA GLY A 171 -31.19 19.40 -4.74
C GLY A 171 -31.81 19.86 -6.05
N ILE A 172 -32.14 21.13 -6.10
CA ILE A 172 -32.72 21.76 -7.27
C ILE A 172 -32.21 23.19 -7.42
N ASN A 173 -32.31 23.71 -8.64
CA ASN A 173 -32.18 25.11 -8.93
C ASN A 173 -33.53 25.60 -9.50
N VAL A 174 -34.09 26.65 -8.90
CA VAL A 174 -35.42 27.19 -9.25
C VAL A 174 -35.28 28.69 -9.55
N GLU A 175 -35.88 29.14 -10.67
CA GLU A 175 -35.97 30.57 -10.95
C GLU A 175 -36.81 31.30 -9.89
N ILE A 176 -36.49 32.57 -9.62
CA ILE A 176 -37.19 33.37 -8.59
C ILE A 176 -38.71 33.37 -8.80
N SER A 177 -39.18 33.42 -10.04
CA SER A 177 -40.61 33.43 -10.40
C SER A 177 -41.32 32.09 -10.17
N TRP A 178 -40.58 30.99 -10.11
CA TRP A 178 -41.12 29.63 -9.94
C TRP A 178 -40.99 29.12 -8.51
N LEU A 179 -40.34 29.88 -7.61
CA LEU A 179 -40.07 29.45 -6.25
C LEU A 179 -41.36 29.12 -5.48
N ASP A 180 -42.38 29.98 -5.55
CA ASP A 180 -43.68 29.75 -4.90
C ASP A 180 -44.36 28.48 -5.42
N ALA A 181 -44.39 28.32 -6.75
CA ALA A 181 -45.01 27.17 -7.39
C ALA A 181 -44.29 25.87 -7.00
N TRP A 182 -42.96 25.88 -7.00
CA TRP A 182 -42.15 24.73 -6.61
C TRP A 182 -42.35 24.36 -5.13
N LEU A 183 -42.38 25.36 -4.24
CA LEU A 183 -42.65 25.14 -2.82
C LEU A 183 -44.04 24.54 -2.61
N SER A 184 -45.06 25.05 -3.31
CA SER A 184 -46.43 24.51 -3.22
C SER A 184 -46.54 23.05 -3.72
N ALA A 185 -45.65 22.63 -4.62
CA ALA A 185 -45.63 21.29 -5.18
C ALA A 185 -44.84 20.27 -4.32
N GLN A 186 -44.11 20.73 -3.30
CA GLN A 186 -43.42 19.80 -2.39
C GLN A 186 -44.45 19.06 -1.53
N LYS A 187 -44.29 17.74 -1.42
CA LYS A 187 -45.15 16.88 -0.58
C LYS A 187 -44.90 17.05 0.92
N ALA A 188 -43.92 17.87 1.30
CA ALA A 188 -43.67 18.21 2.69
C ALA A 188 -44.48 19.45 3.06
N PRO A 189 -45.02 19.57 4.29
CA PRO A 189 -46.01 20.58 4.60
C PRO A 189 -45.29 21.92 4.74
N ILE A 190 -45.59 22.82 3.82
CA ILE A 190 -45.08 24.18 3.76
C ILE A 190 -46.30 25.08 3.99
N VAL A 191 -46.46 25.62 5.20
CA VAL A 191 -47.52 26.59 5.49
C VAL A 191 -46.95 28.01 5.54
N LEU A 192 -47.77 28.92 5.03
CA LEU A 192 -47.58 30.37 4.90
C LEU A 192 -47.17 31.03 6.21
N ALA A 193 -46.24 31.99 6.14
CA ALA A 193 -46.02 32.92 7.23
C ALA A 193 -47.27 33.81 7.39
N ALA A 194 -48.15 33.46 8.33
CA ALA A 194 -49.03 34.45 8.92
C ALA A 194 -48.18 35.25 9.90
N ASP A 195 -48.25 36.58 9.78
CA ASP A 195 -47.62 37.53 10.70
C ASP A 195 -47.97 37.17 12.15
N GLU A 196 -47.01 36.64 12.89
CA GLU A 196 -46.99 36.80 14.34
C GLU A 196 -46.54 38.24 14.61
N GLN A 197 -47.48 39.18 14.42
CA GLN A 197 -47.42 40.43 15.15
C GLN A 197 -47.66 40.07 16.62
N ASP A 198 -46.65 40.35 17.43
CA ASP A 198 -46.74 40.50 18.88
C ASP A 198 -47.98 41.32 19.25
N GLU A 199 -49.08 40.66 19.63
CA GLU A 199 -50.11 41.28 20.47
C GLU A 199 -49.94 40.76 21.90
N SER A 200 -49.09 41.45 22.65
CA SER A 200 -49.13 41.41 24.10
C SER A 200 -50.33 42.24 24.60
N GLU A 201 -51.33 41.52 25.10
CA GLU A 201 -52.25 41.85 26.20
C GLU A 201 -52.98 43.21 26.19
N GLU A 202 -54.29 43.20 25.93
CA GLU A 202 -55.28 43.92 26.76
C GLU A 202 -56.73 43.40 26.60
N ASN A 203 -57.17 42.63 27.60
CA ASN A 203 -58.48 42.62 28.26
C ASN A 203 -59.78 42.98 27.47
N SER A 204 -60.73 42.04 27.37
CA SER A 204 -62.10 42.18 27.93
C SER A 204 -63.03 41.06 27.46
N ALA A 205 -63.76 40.50 28.43
CA ALA A 205 -64.82 39.51 28.27
C ALA A 205 -66.05 40.04 27.50
N ALA A 206 -66.67 39.17 26.70
CA ALA A 206 -68.13 38.96 26.65
C ALA A 206 -68.49 37.74 25.76
N GLU A 207 -69.45 36.97 26.26
CA GLU A 207 -70.12 35.77 25.74
C GLU A 207 -70.54 35.88 24.24
N VAL A 208 -70.71 34.81 23.45
CA VAL A 208 -71.80 33.83 23.56
C VAL A 208 -71.46 32.53 22.80
N GLU A 209 -71.79 31.43 23.45
CA GLU A 209 -71.81 30.04 22.98
C GLU A 209 -72.54 29.81 21.64
N ALA A 210 -72.00 28.92 20.81
CA ALA A 210 -72.82 28.02 20.02
C ALA A 210 -72.11 26.70 19.69
N ILE A 211 -72.38 25.71 20.56
CA ILE A 211 -72.65 24.30 20.24
C ILE A 211 -71.43 23.40 19.98
N ALA A 212 -71.12 22.65 21.04
CA ALA A 212 -70.41 21.39 21.06
C ALA A 212 -71.02 20.33 20.12
N ILE A 213 -70.18 19.43 19.61
CA ILE A 213 -70.29 17.95 19.73
C ILE A 213 -69.02 17.36 19.07
N THR A 214 -68.07 16.92 19.90
CA THR A 214 -67.51 15.56 19.94
C THR A 214 -66.14 15.62 20.61
N GLU A 215 -66.15 15.22 21.87
CA GLU A 215 -65.01 14.97 22.73
C GLU A 215 -64.04 13.94 22.13
N THR A 216 -62.75 14.23 22.34
CA THR A 216 -61.75 13.27 22.85
C THR A 216 -61.36 12.08 21.97
N VAL A 217 -60.49 12.31 20.98
CA VAL A 217 -59.35 11.39 20.67
C VAL A 217 -58.06 12.14 20.22
N ALA A 218 -58.05 13.47 20.07
CA ALA A 218 -56.89 14.17 19.47
C ALA A 218 -55.81 14.64 20.48
N ALA A 219 -55.50 13.83 21.48
CA ALA A 219 -54.38 14.07 22.40
C ALA A 219 -53.36 12.95 22.26
N GLN A 220 -52.80 12.79 21.05
CA GLN A 220 -51.56 12.07 20.72
C GLN A 220 -51.37 12.03 19.21
N GLU A 221 -51.05 13.17 18.60
CA GLU A 221 -50.36 13.24 17.31
C GLU A 221 -49.49 14.50 17.37
N GLU A 222 -48.30 14.34 17.94
CA GLU A 222 -47.16 15.25 17.71
C GLU A 222 -46.89 15.21 16.20
N ASP A 223 -47.51 16.12 15.46
CA ASP A 223 -47.56 16.09 14.00
C ASP A 223 -46.21 16.52 13.40
N LEU A 224 -45.52 15.54 12.83
CA LEU A 224 -44.18 15.57 12.21
C LEU A 224 -44.18 16.30 10.85
N SER A 225 -44.69 17.54 10.81
CA SER A 225 -45.21 18.14 9.58
C SER A 225 -44.67 19.55 9.25
N GLN A 226 -43.39 19.90 9.51
CA GLN A 226 -42.89 21.25 9.20
C GLN A 226 -41.46 21.26 8.64
N VAL A 227 -41.27 21.66 7.37
CA VAL A 227 -39.93 21.84 6.75
C VAL A 227 -39.46 23.29 6.90
N ILE A 228 -38.30 23.48 7.53
CA ILE A 228 -37.62 24.78 7.67
C ILE A 228 -36.71 24.99 6.45
N ILE A 229 -36.64 26.22 5.93
CA ILE A 229 -35.70 26.58 4.86
C ILE A 229 -34.66 27.54 5.43
N HIS A 230 -33.45 27.05 5.61
CA HIS A 230 -32.29 27.81 6.06
C HIS A 230 -31.71 28.56 4.88
N TYR A 231 -31.60 29.88 4.98
CA TYR A 231 -31.14 30.71 3.86
C TYR A 231 -29.94 31.57 4.22
N TYR A 232 -29.03 31.75 3.26
CA TYR A 232 -27.78 32.48 3.42
C TYR A 232 -27.73 33.83 2.70
N THR A 233 -28.75 34.13 1.89
CA THR A 233 -28.89 35.35 1.08
C THR A 233 -30.11 36.15 1.52
N PRO A 234 -30.36 37.38 1.06
CA PRO A 234 -31.57 38.11 1.46
C PRO A 234 -32.84 37.28 1.27
N ALA A 235 -33.75 37.35 2.26
CA ALA A 235 -34.97 36.57 2.26
C ALA A 235 -35.77 36.79 0.96
N PRO A 236 -36.33 35.73 0.36
CA PRO A 236 -37.21 35.90 -0.79
C PRO A 236 -38.47 36.64 -0.38
N LYS A 237 -39.13 37.32 -1.31
CA LYS A 237 -40.44 37.96 -1.11
C LYS A 237 -41.61 36.96 -1.09
N VAL A 238 -41.29 35.70 -0.78
CA VAL A 238 -42.19 34.55 -0.88
C VAL A 238 -42.86 34.34 0.48
N GLN A 239 -44.18 34.14 0.46
CA GLN A 239 -44.98 33.92 1.68
C GLN A 239 -45.01 32.44 2.10
N LEU A 240 -44.70 31.51 1.18
CA LEU A 240 -44.66 30.07 1.47
C LEU A 240 -43.36 29.65 2.17
N GLY A 241 -43.49 28.93 3.28
CA GLY A 241 -42.38 28.28 3.99
C GLY A 241 -41.82 29.08 5.16
N ARG A 242 -41.20 28.37 6.11
CA ARG A 242 -40.53 28.97 7.26
C ARG A 242 -39.08 29.22 6.92
N TRP A 243 -38.77 30.47 6.60
CA TRP A 243 -37.45 30.93 6.24
C TRP A 243 -36.64 31.32 7.48
N ARG A 244 -35.59 30.58 7.79
CA ARG A 244 -34.65 30.89 8.89
C ARG A 244 -33.36 31.47 8.31
N ALA A 245 -33.02 32.70 8.73
CA ALA A 245 -31.78 33.34 8.33
C ALA A 245 -30.59 32.65 8.99
N GLU A 246 -29.60 32.28 8.20
CA GLU A 246 -28.28 31.86 8.67
C GLU A 246 -27.27 33.02 8.51
N THR A 247 -26.06 32.85 9.03
CA THR A 247 -25.00 33.85 8.90
C THR A 247 -24.72 34.15 7.42
N PRO A 248 -24.86 35.42 6.97
CA PRO A 248 -24.64 35.76 5.57
C PRO A 248 -23.19 35.48 5.17
N GLU A 249 -22.99 34.49 4.30
CA GLU A 249 -21.71 34.15 3.70
C GLU A 249 -21.76 34.40 2.18
N LEU A 250 -20.61 34.59 1.56
CA LEU A 250 -20.53 34.63 0.10
C LEU A 250 -21.01 33.27 -0.44
N VAL A 251 -21.97 33.27 -1.38
CA VAL A 251 -22.50 32.00 -1.92
C VAL A 251 -21.39 31.12 -2.50
N MET A 252 -20.43 31.72 -3.20
CA MET A 252 -19.25 30.99 -3.70
C MET A 252 -18.39 30.37 -2.59
N GLN A 253 -18.35 30.97 -1.39
CA GLN A 253 -17.66 30.39 -0.23
C GLN A 253 -18.41 29.15 0.27
N LEU A 254 -19.74 29.22 0.40
CA LEU A 254 -20.57 28.06 0.76
C LEU A 254 -20.37 26.91 -0.24
N LEU A 255 -20.41 27.22 -1.54
CA LEU A 255 -20.17 26.24 -2.60
C LEU A 255 -18.76 25.65 -2.53
N ALA A 256 -17.74 26.46 -2.22
CA ALA A 256 -16.37 25.99 -2.08
C ALA A 256 -16.20 25.03 -0.89
N GLN A 257 -16.73 25.39 0.28
CA GLN A 257 -16.71 24.55 1.48
C GLN A 257 -17.46 23.23 1.24
N GLY A 258 -18.62 23.27 0.60
CA GLY A 258 -19.36 22.07 0.23
C GLY A 258 -18.65 21.21 -0.82
N ALA A 259 -17.94 21.82 -1.77
CA ALA A 259 -17.16 21.08 -2.77
C ALA A 259 -15.97 20.34 -2.15
N GLU A 260 -15.37 20.90 -1.10
CA GLU A 260 -14.34 20.24 -0.31
C GLU A 260 -14.91 19.03 0.44
N SER A 261 -15.98 19.25 1.23
CA SER A 261 -16.57 18.23 2.11
C SER A 261 -17.26 17.10 1.34
N SER A 262 -17.81 17.41 0.17
CA SER A 262 -18.57 16.44 -0.63
C SER A 262 -17.67 15.37 -1.24
N LYS A 263 -18.09 14.11 -1.08
CA LYS A 263 -17.48 12.97 -1.76
C LYS A 263 -18.06 12.73 -3.15
N LEU A 264 -19.13 13.45 -3.51
CA LEU A 264 -19.78 13.31 -4.80
C LEU A 264 -18.84 13.78 -5.91
N ASN A 265 -18.96 13.16 -7.07
CA ASN A 265 -18.23 13.58 -8.26
C ASN A 265 -18.96 13.08 -9.51
N LEU A 266 -19.26 13.98 -10.43
CA LEU A 266 -19.84 13.65 -11.73
C LEU A 266 -18.79 13.09 -12.71
N LEU A 267 -17.49 13.27 -12.42
CA LEU A 267 -16.40 12.71 -13.23
C LEU A 267 -16.28 11.19 -13.04
N SER A 268 -17.06 10.46 -13.81
CA SER A 268 -17.11 8.99 -13.80
C SER A 268 -17.18 8.42 -15.21
N GLY A 269 -17.03 7.10 -15.33
CA GLY A 269 -17.09 6.40 -16.62
C GLY A 269 -16.12 7.00 -17.63
N VAL A 270 -16.65 7.48 -18.75
CA VAL A 270 -15.91 8.12 -19.86
C VAL A 270 -15.27 9.46 -19.49
N TYR A 271 -15.75 10.12 -18.43
CA TYR A 271 -15.26 11.43 -17.97
C TYR A 271 -14.26 11.34 -16.82
N LYS A 272 -13.84 10.13 -16.44
CA LYS A 272 -12.88 9.94 -15.35
C LYS A 272 -11.53 10.61 -15.69
N PRO A 273 -10.96 11.45 -14.81
CA PRO A 273 -9.70 12.11 -15.08
C PRO A 273 -8.59 11.07 -15.32
N GLN A 274 -7.82 11.25 -16.38
CA GLN A 274 -6.66 10.41 -16.65
C GLN A 274 -5.61 10.65 -15.58
N ALA A 275 -5.08 9.57 -15.01
CA ALA A 275 -4.25 9.66 -13.83
C ALA A 275 -2.90 10.33 -14.15
N ALA A 276 -2.64 11.47 -13.49
CA ALA A 276 -1.48 12.35 -13.71
C ALA A 276 -0.12 11.66 -13.52
N TRP A 277 -0.03 10.54 -12.78
CA TRP A 277 1.21 9.76 -12.63
C TRP A 277 1.83 9.33 -13.96
N ARG A 278 1.01 9.07 -15.00
CA ARG A 278 1.54 8.77 -16.34
C ARG A 278 2.35 9.94 -16.89
N LYS A 279 1.88 11.19 -16.73
CA LYS A 279 2.64 12.39 -17.15
C LYS A 279 4.00 12.47 -16.43
N HIS A 280 4.05 12.11 -15.15
CA HIS A 280 5.29 12.12 -14.37
C HIS A 280 6.24 10.93 -14.64
N LEU A 281 5.74 9.81 -15.18
CA LEU A 281 6.58 8.66 -15.56
C LEU A 281 7.19 8.77 -16.96
N LEU A 282 6.58 9.51 -17.89
CA LEU A 282 7.11 9.67 -19.24
C LEU A 282 8.58 10.17 -19.28
N PRO A 283 9.00 11.15 -18.45
CA PRO A 283 10.40 11.59 -18.38
C PRO A 283 11.37 10.48 -17.93
N TRP A 284 10.93 9.60 -17.03
CA TRP A 284 11.75 8.51 -16.48
C TRP A 284 12.05 7.40 -17.48
N ARG A 285 11.35 7.35 -18.61
CA ARG A 285 11.61 6.38 -19.69
C ARG A 285 13.05 6.45 -20.20
N LYS A 286 13.61 7.67 -20.33
CA LYS A 286 15.00 7.85 -20.78
C LYS A 286 16.00 7.34 -19.75
N VAL A 287 15.73 7.59 -18.47
CA VAL A 287 16.54 7.09 -17.35
C VAL A 287 16.53 5.57 -17.30
N ALA A 288 15.36 4.95 -17.48
CA ALA A 288 15.22 3.49 -17.50
C ALA A 288 15.98 2.85 -18.69
N ILE A 289 15.94 3.47 -19.88
CA ILE A 289 16.72 3.00 -21.04
C ILE A 289 18.23 3.08 -20.77
N ALA A 290 18.71 4.21 -20.23
CA ALA A 290 20.12 4.39 -19.90
C ALA A 290 20.57 3.38 -18.83
N ALA A 291 19.77 3.18 -17.78
CA ALA A 291 20.04 2.20 -16.74
C ALA A 291 20.08 0.77 -17.30
N GLY A 292 19.15 0.43 -18.22
CA GLY A 292 19.14 -0.84 -18.92
C GLY A 292 20.42 -1.07 -19.73
N LEU A 293 20.87 -0.08 -20.50
CA LEU A 293 22.11 -0.16 -21.26
C LEU A 293 23.33 -0.40 -20.36
N VAL A 294 23.44 0.36 -19.26
CA VAL A 294 24.54 0.17 -18.30
C VAL A 294 24.51 -1.23 -17.69
N LEU A 295 23.33 -1.73 -17.30
CA LEU A 295 23.18 -3.05 -16.72
C LEU A 295 23.55 -4.14 -17.73
N THR A 296 23.15 -4.00 -18.99
CA THR A 296 23.57 -4.94 -20.05
C THR A 296 25.07 -4.94 -20.29
N ALA A 297 25.72 -3.77 -20.24
CA ALA A 297 27.17 -3.66 -20.38
C ALA A 297 27.90 -4.32 -19.21
N LEU A 298 27.46 -4.11 -17.97
CA LEU A 298 28.02 -4.74 -16.77
C LEU A 298 27.88 -6.27 -16.81
N VAL A 299 26.71 -6.77 -17.20
CA VAL A 299 26.49 -8.22 -17.34
C VAL A 299 27.38 -8.79 -18.44
N ALA A 300 27.49 -8.10 -19.58
CA ALA A 300 28.36 -8.54 -20.67
C ALA A 300 29.84 -8.61 -20.24
N GLU A 301 30.34 -7.60 -19.53
CA GLU A 301 31.69 -7.59 -18.96
C GLU A 301 31.93 -8.81 -18.06
N HIS A 302 31.00 -9.07 -17.12
CA HIS A 302 31.11 -10.21 -16.22
C HIS A 302 31.07 -11.56 -16.94
N VAL A 303 30.19 -11.72 -17.93
CA VAL A 303 30.09 -12.97 -18.71
C VAL A 303 31.39 -13.22 -19.49
N ILE A 304 31.97 -12.18 -20.10
CA ILE A 304 33.24 -12.29 -20.82
C ILE A 304 34.37 -12.68 -19.85
N ALA A 305 34.45 -12.03 -18.68
CA ALA A 305 35.48 -12.32 -17.69
C ALA A 305 35.40 -13.76 -17.16
N VAL A 306 34.20 -14.26 -16.85
CA VAL A 306 34.00 -15.64 -16.39
C VAL A 306 34.45 -16.64 -17.46
N ASN A 307 34.05 -16.41 -18.71
CA ASN A 307 34.42 -17.30 -19.81
C ASN A 307 35.94 -17.30 -20.06
N GLN A 308 36.60 -16.15 -19.97
CA GLN A 308 38.07 -16.07 -20.06
C GLN A 308 38.76 -16.82 -18.91
N MET A 309 38.28 -16.66 -17.68
CA MET A 309 38.84 -17.34 -16.51
C MET A 309 38.66 -18.86 -16.58
N GLU A 310 37.51 -19.35 -17.06
CA GLU A 310 37.27 -20.78 -17.28
C GLU A 310 38.23 -21.37 -18.33
N ASN A 311 38.43 -20.65 -19.45
CA ASN A 311 39.39 -21.06 -20.49
C ASN A 311 40.83 -21.14 -19.96
N GLN A 312 41.27 -20.16 -19.16
CA GLN A 312 42.58 -20.19 -18.51
C GLN A 312 42.68 -21.35 -17.50
N ALA A 313 41.63 -21.58 -16.71
CA ALA A 313 41.60 -22.68 -15.74
C ALA A 313 41.70 -24.05 -16.42
N GLN A 314 41.09 -24.24 -17.59
CA GLN A 314 41.21 -25.45 -18.39
C GLN A 314 42.62 -25.62 -18.96
N ALA A 315 43.24 -24.56 -19.48
CA ALA A 315 44.63 -24.61 -19.97
C ALA A 315 45.61 -25.03 -18.86
N TYR A 316 45.52 -24.41 -17.67
CA TYR A 316 46.35 -24.78 -16.52
C TYR A 316 46.11 -26.22 -16.03
N ARG A 317 44.88 -26.75 -16.17
CA ARG A 317 44.57 -28.15 -15.86
C ARG A 317 45.29 -29.09 -16.81
N THR A 318 45.18 -28.86 -18.10
CA THR A 318 45.84 -29.69 -19.12
C THR A 318 47.35 -29.70 -18.93
N GLU A 319 47.95 -28.54 -18.60
CA GLU A 319 49.38 -28.45 -18.34
C GLU A 319 49.80 -29.17 -17.04
N SER A 320 49.02 -29.02 -15.97
CA SER A 320 49.27 -29.74 -14.71
C SER A 320 49.16 -31.26 -14.89
N GLU A 321 48.17 -31.73 -15.65
CA GLU A 321 48.03 -33.16 -15.98
C GLU A 321 49.20 -33.67 -16.82
N ARG A 322 49.67 -32.88 -17.79
CA ARG A 322 50.84 -33.22 -18.61
C ARG A 322 52.07 -33.42 -17.73
N ILE A 323 52.36 -32.45 -16.86
CA ILE A 323 53.51 -32.51 -15.95
C ILE A 323 53.36 -33.68 -14.98
N PHE A 324 52.17 -33.90 -14.44
CA PHE A 324 51.90 -35.01 -13.53
C PHE A 324 52.14 -36.38 -14.20
N ARG A 325 51.70 -36.57 -15.45
CA ARG A 325 51.94 -37.81 -16.21
C ARG A 325 53.42 -38.03 -16.53
N GLN A 326 54.22 -36.97 -16.64
CA GLN A 326 55.67 -37.07 -16.86
C GLN A 326 56.42 -37.49 -15.59
N VAL A 327 56.04 -36.95 -14.43
CA VAL A 327 56.77 -37.17 -13.17
C VAL A 327 56.33 -38.46 -12.46
N LEU A 328 55.06 -38.85 -12.60
CA LEU A 328 54.48 -40.01 -11.88
C LEU A 328 53.72 -40.95 -12.85
N PRO A 329 54.43 -41.68 -13.73
CA PRO A 329 53.83 -42.49 -14.79
C PRO A 329 52.97 -43.67 -14.29
N GLN A 330 53.10 -44.05 -13.02
CA GLN A 330 52.32 -45.14 -12.41
C GLN A 330 50.84 -44.81 -12.18
N PHE A 331 50.45 -43.52 -12.14
CA PHE A 331 49.06 -43.10 -11.86
C PHE A 331 48.34 -42.67 -13.16
N LYS A 332 47.71 -43.64 -13.85
CA LYS A 332 47.08 -43.42 -15.17
C LYS A 332 45.75 -42.67 -15.17
N ARG A 333 45.04 -42.59 -14.03
CA ARG A 333 43.69 -41.99 -13.96
C ARG A 333 43.68 -40.80 -13.00
N ILE A 334 43.24 -39.63 -13.49
CA ILE A 334 43.18 -38.36 -12.75
C ILE A 334 41.72 -37.88 -12.76
N PRO A 335 40.91 -38.20 -11.74
CA PRO A 335 39.49 -37.86 -11.73
C PRO A 335 39.17 -36.42 -11.27
N SER A 336 40.06 -35.75 -10.53
CA SER A 336 39.81 -34.40 -10.03
C SER A 336 41.11 -33.63 -9.71
N GLN A 337 41.02 -32.29 -9.63
CA GLN A 337 42.17 -31.43 -9.24
C GLN A 337 42.67 -31.72 -7.82
N SER A 338 41.75 -32.01 -6.88
CA SER A 338 42.10 -32.35 -5.50
C SER A 338 42.86 -33.68 -5.44
N TYR A 339 42.52 -34.64 -6.29
CA TYR A 339 43.25 -35.91 -6.41
C TYR A 339 44.70 -35.68 -6.86
N LEU A 340 44.90 -34.89 -7.93
CA LEU A 340 46.24 -34.54 -8.43
C LEU A 340 47.08 -33.84 -7.36
N ARG A 341 46.53 -32.81 -6.70
CA ARG A 341 47.23 -32.07 -5.63
C ARG A 341 47.59 -32.95 -4.44
N ASN A 342 46.66 -33.79 -3.98
CA ASN A 342 46.91 -34.67 -2.84
C ASN A 342 47.96 -35.74 -3.16
N GLN A 343 47.97 -36.25 -4.39
CA GLN A 343 48.94 -37.24 -4.80
C GLN A 343 50.35 -36.64 -4.97
N MET A 344 50.46 -35.42 -5.52
CA MET A 344 51.72 -34.67 -5.55
C MET A 344 52.24 -34.41 -4.13
N LYS A 345 51.39 -33.94 -3.21
CA LYS A 345 51.77 -33.73 -1.80
C LYS A 345 52.27 -35.01 -1.14
N ARG A 346 51.61 -36.15 -1.39
CA ARG A 346 52.04 -37.46 -0.86
C ARG A 346 53.37 -37.92 -1.44
N ALA A 347 53.58 -37.74 -2.75
CA ALA A 347 54.84 -38.08 -3.40
C ALA A 347 56.00 -37.25 -2.84
N VAL A 348 55.81 -35.93 -2.68
CA VAL A 348 56.79 -35.04 -2.06
C VAL A 348 57.04 -35.42 -0.59
N ALA A 349 55.99 -35.70 0.18
CA ALA A 349 56.13 -36.15 1.57
C ALA A 349 56.84 -37.52 1.69
N SER A 350 56.68 -38.40 0.69
CA SER A 350 57.43 -39.68 0.67
C SER A 350 58.90 -39.53 0.29
N MET A 351 59.27 -38.43 -0.38
CA MET A 351 60.65 -38.09 -0.69
C MET A 351 61.31 -37.24 0.42
N GLY A 352 60.53 -36.55 1.24
CA GLY A 352 60.97 -35.86 2.46
C GLY A 352 60.93 -36.81 3.65
N GLY A 353 62.04 -37.50 3.91
CA GLY A 353 62.18 -38.36 5.09
C GLY A 353 62.15 -37.56 6.39
N GLU A 354 60.97 -37.41 6.99
CA GLU A 354 60.82 -36.70 8.27
C GLU A 354 59.76 -37.38 9.16
N GLN A 355 59.98 -38.65 9.53
CA GLN A 355 59.09 -39.33 10.50
C GLN A 355 59.65 -40.60 11.17
N GLN A 356 60.96 -40.69 11.38
CA GLN A 356 61.61 -41.88 11.99
C GLN A 356 62.49 -41.59 13.22
N GLN A 357 62.50 -40.35 13.74
CA GLN A 357 63.27 -40.01 14.96
C GLN A 357 62.60 -40.47 16.27
N GLY A 358 61.26 -40.60 16.30
CA GLY A 358 60.54 -40.98 17.52
C GLY A 358 60.86 -42.40 18.00
N LEU A 359 60.68 -43.41 17.15
CA LEU A 359 60.80 -44.82 17.53
C LEU A 359 62.23 -45.24 17.91
N LEU A 360 63.27 -44.68 17.28
CA LEU A 360 64.66 -45.01 17.60
C LEU A 360 65.04 -44.54 19.01
N THR A 361 64.55 -43.37 19.42
CA THR A 361 64.79 -42.82 20.77
C THR A 361 64.20 -43.72 21.86
N TRP A 362 62.98 -44.24 21.63
CA TRP A 362 62.35 -45.19 22.54
C TRP A 362 63.12 -46.52 22.64
N LEU A 363 63.65 -47.02 21.53
CA LEU A 363 64.42 -48.27 21.53
C LEU A 363 65.73 -48.14 22.32
N LEU A 364 66.43 -47.01 22.18
CA LEU A 364 67.66 -46.70 22.90
C LEU A 364 67.45 -46.65 24.42
N GLU A 365 66.35 -46.05 24.88
CA GLU A 365 66.00 -45.93 26.31
C GLU A 365 65.54 -47.27 26.91
N LEU A 366 64.83 -48.10 26.14
CA LEU A 366 64.28 -49.37 26.65
C LEU A 366 65.29 -50.52 26.68
N GLN A 367 66.28 -50.50 25.79
CA GLN A 367 67.30 -51.55 25.69
C GLN A 367 67.97 -51.95 27.04
N PRO A 368 68.43 -51.02 27.90
CA PRO A 368 69.06 -51.38 29.17
C PRO A 368 68.10 -52.06 30.15
N MET A 369 66.82 -51.66 30.19
CA MET A 369 65.83 -52.25 31.08
C MET A 369 65.40 -53.65 30.64
N LEU A 370 65.28 -53.87 29.33
CA LEU A 370 64.94 -55.18 28.77
C LEU A 370 66.06 -56.21 29.02
N LYS A 371 67.35 -55.78 29.05
CA LYS A 371 68.48 -56.66 29.38
C LYS A 371 68.46 -57.22 30.81
N GLN A 372 67.80 -56.55 31.76
CA GLN A 372 67.74 -56.98 33.16
C GLN A 372 66.77 -58.15 33.40
N VAL A 373 65.91 -58.46 32.43
CA VAL A 373 64.97 -59.60 32.47
C VAL A 373 65.18 -60.49 31.24
N PRO A 374 66.32 -61.21 31.14
CA PRO A 374 66.66 -62.01 29.96
C PRO A 374 65.74 -63.24 29.76
N GLN A 375 64.85 -63.51 30.72
CA GLN A 375 63.91 -64.63 30.73
C GLN A 375 62.58 -64.30 30.03
N MET A 376 62.44 -63.10 29.45
CA MET A 376 61.32 -62.69 28.59
C MET A 376 61.74 -62.63 27.13
N GLN A 377 60.90 -63.14 26.21
CA GLN A 377 61.06 -62.91 24.78
C GLN A 377 60.03 -61.88 24.30
N PHE A 378 60.50 -60.87 23.57
CA PHE A 378 59.66 -59.80 23.04
C PHE A 378 59.29 -60.13 21.60
N THR A 379 58.00 -60.19 21.30
CA THR A 379 57.49 -60.65 20.01
C THR A 379 57.18 -59.49 19.07
N ASN A 380 56.71 -58.35 19.61
CA ASN A 380 56.24 -57.25 18.80
C ASN A 380 56.42 -55.89 19.49
N PHE A 381 56.82 -54.88 18.71
CA PHE A 381 56.94 -53.48 19.12
C PHE A 381 56.16 -52.60 18.16
N LYS A 382 55.17 -51.85 18.66
CA LYS A 382 54.35 -50.93 17.85
C LYS A 382 54.35 -49.54 18.47
N TYR A 383 54.84 -48.54 17.72
CA TYR A 383 54.86 -47.13 18.13
C TYR A 383 53.76 -46.34 17.44
N ASP A 384 52.99 -45.59 18.23
CA ASP A 384 52.00 -44.64 17.73
C ASP A 384 52.47 -43.21 18.03
N GLN A 385 52.93 -42.49 17.00
CA GLN A 385 53.45 -41.13 17.14
C GLN A 385 52.37 -40.14 17.59
N LYS A 386 51.10 -40.32 17.19
CA LYS A 386 50.02 -39.38 17.56
C LYS A 386 49.66 -39.47 19.03
N ARG A 387 49.84 -40.65 19.63
CA ARG A 387 49.53 -40.91 21.03
C ARG A 387 50.76 -40.97 21.94
N GLY A 388 51.96 -40.99 21.39
CA GLY A 388 53.20 -41.14 22.15
C GLY A 388 53.27 -42.46 22.92
N GLU A 389 52.62 -43.51 22.41
CA GLU A 389 52.51 -44.82 23.06
C GLU A 389 53.40 -45.84 22.36
N LEU A 390 54.16 -46.62 23.14
CA LEU A 390 54.83 -47.82 22.66
C LEU A 390 54.15 -49.06 23.24
N ARG A 391 53.64 -49.93 22.36
CA ARG A 391 53.06 -51.22 22.74
C ARG A 391 54.07 -52.33 22.51
N ILE A 392 54.35 -53.08 23.56
CA ILE A 392 55.28 -54.19 23.55
C ILE A 392 54.51 -55.46 23.89
N GLN A 393 54.64 -56.50 23.07
CA GLN A 393 54.13 -57.83 23.39
C GLN A 393 55.29 -58.74 23.77
N ALA A 394 55.15 -59.44 24.88
CA ALA A 394 56.17 -60.33 25.41
C ALA A 394 55.57 -61.66 25.87
N ASN A 395 56.42 -62.68 25.91
CA ASN A 395 56.12 -63.98 26.49
C ASN A 395 57.16 -64.33 27.58
N SER A 396 56.74 -65.07 28.60
CA SER A 396 57.61 -65.58 29.67
C SER A 396 57.13 -66.94 30.19
N THR A 397 57.95 -67.65 30.94
CA THR A 397 57.59 -68.93 31.59
C THR A 397 56.82 -68.75 32.90
N ASP A 398 56.92 -67.57 33.53
CA ASP A 398 56.31 -67.30 34.84
C ASP A 398 55.76 -65.88 34.94
N PHE A 399 54.66 -65.71 35.69
CA PHE A 399 53.97 -64.45 35.91
C PHE A 399 54.84 -63.44 36.68
N GLN A 400 55.73 -63.94 37.55
CA GLN A 400 56.63 -63.08 38.35
C GLN A 400 57.58 -62.25 37.49
N HIS A 401 57.92 -62.70 36.27
CA HIS A 401 58.78 -61.94 35.36
C HIS A 401 58.08 -60.69 34.79
N PHE A 402 56.75 -60.76 34.57
CA PHE A 402 55.96 -59.61 34.12
C PHE A 402 55.88 -58.53 35.20
N GLU A 403 55.79 -58.92 36.46
CA GLU A 403 55.75 -57.99 37.58
C GLU A 403 57.12 -57.34 37.85
N LYS A 404 58.21 -58.11 37.70
CA LYS A 404 59.59 -57.58 37.73
C LYS A 404 59.85 -56.59 36.59
N LEU A 405 59.42 -56.88 35.36
CA LEU A 405 59.59 -55.95 34.24
C LEU A 405 58.70 -54.71 34.40
N ARG A 406 57.46 -54.86 34.89
CA ARG A 406 56.58 -53.72 35.19
C ARG A 406 57.22 -52.78 36.20
N THR A 407 57.77 -53.30 37.30
CA THR A 407 58.42 -52.47 38.33
C THR A 407 59.67 -51.77 37.83
N LEU A 408 60.42 -52.37 36.89
CA LEU A 408 61.55 -51.71 36.24
C LEU A 408 61.11 -50.61 35.27
N LEU A 409 60.15 -50.91 34.38
CA LEU A 409 59.63 -49.96 33.40
C LEU A 409 58.85 -48.81 34.05
N ALA A 410 58.20 -49.06 35.20
CA ALA A 410 57.45 -48.05 35.95
C ALA A 410 58.32 -46.93 36.54
N LYS A 411 59.65 -47.10 36.57
CA LYS A 411 60.57 -46.05 37.02
C LYS A 411 60.62 -44.88 36.04
N ASP A 412 60.70 -45.19 34.74
CA ASP A 412 60.93 -44.19 33.69
C ASP A 412 59.68 -43.98 32.80
N PHE A 413 58.74 -44.92 32.80
CA PHE A 413 57.53 -44.91 31.96
C PHE A 413 56.27 -45.17 32.78
N THR A 414 55.15 -44.60 32.34
CA THR A 414 53.83 -45.02 32.81
C THR A 414 53.46 -46.31 32.08
N VAL A 415 53.39 -47.42 32.83
CA VAL A 415 53.19 -48.77 32.30
C VAL A 415 51.76 -49.23 32.58
N GLU A 416 50.97 -49.41 31.52
CA GLU A 416 49.72 -50.15 31.58
C GLU A 416 49.99 -51.60 31.17
N GLN A 417 49.84 -52.52 32.12
CA GLN A 417 49.95 -53.96 31.86
C GLN A 417 48.60 -54.49 31.39
N GLY A 418 48.56 -55.06 30.18
CA GLY A 418 47.39 -55.74 29.64
C GLY A 418 47.12 -57.07 30.34
N GLN A 419 46.00 -57.72 30.00
CA GLN A 419 45.65 -59.02 30.54
C GLN A 419 46.75 -60.05 30.24
N LEU A 420 47.16 -60.79 31.28
CA LEU A 420 48.09 -61.91 31.17
C LEU A 420 47.31 -63.19 30.91
N SER A 421 47.62 -63.88 29.83
CA SER A 421 47.01 -65.17 29.50
C SER A 421 48.07 -66.28 29.51
N LYS A 422 47.74 -67.45 30.04
CA LYS A 422 48.62 -68.63 30.03
C LYS A 422 48.16 -69.57 28.91
N GLU A 423 48.98 -69.72 27.90
CA GLU A 423 48.73 -70.52 26.70
C GLU A 423 49.95 -71.42 26.46
N ASP A 424 49.74 -72.72 26.26
CA ASP A 424 50.79 -73.71 25.99
C ASP A 424 52.00 -73.68 26.96
N GLY A 425 51.72 -73.53 28.26
CA GLY A 425 52.77 -73.55 29.30
C GLY A 425 53.63 -72.29 29.37
N ARG A 426 53.31 -71.23 28.60
CA ARG A 426 53.94 -69.91 28.66
C ARG A 426 52.90 -68.82 28.94
N VAL A 427 53.32 -67.75 29.60
CA VAL A 427 52.51 -66.58 29.91
C VAL A 427 52.76 -65.51 28.84
N ASN A 428 51.70 -65.10 28.14
CA ASN A 428 51.71 -64.01 27.17
C ASN A 428 51.11 -62.75 27.80
N GLY A 429 51.72 -61.60 27.53
CA GLY A 429 51.27 -60.32 28.03
C GLY A 429 51.66 -59.17 27.12
N ALA A 430 50.97 -58.04 27.28
CA ALA A 430 51.29 -56.81 26.58
C ALA A 430 51.52 -55.67 27.57
N PHE A 431 52.47 -54.81 27.26
CA PHE A 431 52.73 -53.55 27.97
C PHE A 431 52.44 -52.38 27.04
N VAL A 432 51.69 -51.41 27.53
CA VAL A 432 51.56 -50.09 26.89
C VAL A 432 52.37 -49.12 27.72
N LEU A 433 53.37 -48.52 27.08
CA LEU A 433 54.27 -47.55 27.70
C LEU A 433 53.90 -46.16 27.21
N ARG A 434 53.73 -45.24 28.16
CA ARG A 434 53.68 -43.80 27.94
C ARG A 434 54.86 -43.15 28.66
N ARG A 435 55.45 -42.12 28.09
CA ARG A 435 56.45 -41.30 28.81
C ARG A 435 55.75 -40.56 29.94
N HIS A 436 56.44 -40.41 31.07
CA HIS A 436 56.04 -39.41 32.05
C HIS A 436 56.07 -38.04 31.35
N GLY A 437 54.99 -37.28 31.50
CA GLY A 437 54.85 -35.96 30.87
C GLY A 437 55.90 -34.97 31.36
#